data_AF-A0A927U6P0-F1
#
_entry.id   AF-A0A927U6P0-F1
#
_cell.length_a   1.000
_cell.length_b   1.000
_cell.length_c   1.000
_cell.angle_alpha   90.00
_cell.angle_beta   90.00
_cell.angle_gamma   90.00
#
_symmetry.space_group_name_H-M   'P 1'
#
loop_
_entity.id
_entity.type
_entity.pdbx_description
1 polymer ?
#
loop_
_entity_poly.entity_id
_entity_poly.type
_entity_poly.pdbx_seq_one_letter_code
_entity_poly.pdbx_strand_id
1 'polypeptide(L)'
;MRSGGPRGRKSTSDRSNAILLINEAVESGASLSKACERLGITEQTYYRWVKLDKTFDSYEDRRTFADHSNPVNKITPAERQEILDTVNSEEFSSMSPCQILPILADKGTYIASERTFYRVLNREKMQNHRGISQESYKHAKPTPYCATAPNQV
;
A
#
# COMPACT_ATOMS: atom_id res chain seq x y z
N MET A 1 -5.97 18.39 -15.07
CA MET A 1 -5.81 16.93 -14.86
C MET A 1 -4.32 16.58 -14.89
N ARG A 2 -3.71 16.21 -13.76
CA ARG A 2 -2.32 15.71 -13.75
C ARG A 2 -2.36 14.22 -14.09
N SER A 3 -2.12 13.88 -15.35
CA SER A 3 -1.97 12.50 -15.81
C SER A 3 -0.72 11.89 -15.16
N GLY A 4 -0.91 11.10 -14.10
CA GLY A 4 0.11 10.21 -13.56
C GLY A 4 0.24 8.99 -14.46
N GLY A 5 0.79 9.16 -15.67
CA GLY A 5 1.07 8.04 -16.57
C GLY A 5 2.21 7.14 -16.03
N PRO A 6 2.46 5.98 -16.65
CA PRO A 6 3.49 5.01 -16.25
C PRO A 6 4.92 5.54 -16.52
N ARG A 7 5.27 6.68 -15.91
CA ARG A 7 6.53 7.38 -16.17
C ARG A 7 7.65 6.76 -15.34
N GLY A 8 8.58 6.09 -16.01
CA GLY A 8 9.90 5.79 -15.46
C GLY A 8 10.25 4.32 -15.29
N ARG A 9 9.36 3.36 -15.62
CA ARG A 9 9.72 1.93 -15.65
C ARG A 9 10.44 1.57 -16.95
N LYS A 10 11.56 2.22 -17.22
CA LYS A 10 12.53 1.81 -18.25
C LYS A 10 13.75 1.24 -17.53
N SER A 11 14.31 0.16 -18.07
CA SER A 11 15.56 -0.42 -17.56
C SER A 11 16.72 0.58 -17.71
N THR A 12 17.83 0.35 -17.02
CA THR A 12 19.02 1.21 -17.12
C THR A 12 19.52 1.32 -18.57
N SER A 13 19.55 0.20 -19.30
CA SER A 13 19.94 0.15 -20.72
C SER A 13 18.96 0.89 -21.62
N ASP A 14 17.66 0.83 -21.34
CA ASP A 14 16.67 1.58 -22.12
C ASP A 14 16.81 3.09 -21.93
N ARG A 15 17.25 3.52 -20.74
CA ARG A 15 17.47 4.94 -20.43
C ARG A 15 18.71 5.48 -21.15
N SER A 16 19.82 4.73 -21.12
CA SER A 16 21.04 5.12 -21.85
C SER A 16 20.79 5.19 -23.35
N ASN A 17 20.11 4.18 -23.92
CA ASN A 17 19.78 4.16 -25.35
C ASN A 17 18.85 5.30 -25.73
N ALA A 18 17.85 5.62 -24.91
CA ALA A 18 16.95 6.73 -25.17
C ALA A 18 17.69 8.08 -25.18
N ILE A 19 18.64 8.30 -24.29
CA ILE A 19 19.44 9.55 -24.25
C ILE A 19 20.34 9.66 -25.47
N LEU A 20 21.00 8.57 -25.87
CA LEU A 20 21.84 8.54 -27.06
C LEU A 20 21.03 8.94 -28.30
N LEU A 21 19.88 8.29 -28.54
CA LEU A 21 19.02 8.57 -29.68
C LEU A 21 18.45 10.00 -29.66
N ILE A 22 18.14 10.53 -28.47
CA ILE A 22 17.68 11.91 -28.33
C ILE A 22 18.80 12.89 -28.68
N ASN A 23 20.03 12.67 -28.20
CA ASN A 23 21.16 13.53 -28.49
C ASN A 23 21.49 13.52 -29.98
N GLU A 24 21.54 12.34 -30.61
CA GLU A 24 21.78 12.19 -32.05
C GLU A 24 20.72 12.95 -32.87
N ALA A 25 19.44 12.83 -32.50
CA ALA A 25 18.37 13.56 -33.17
C ALA A 25 18.49 15.08 -33.01
N VAL A 26 18.88 15.56 -31.81
CA VAL A 26 19.08 16.98 -31.53
C VAL A 26 20.29 17.54 -32.28
N GLU A 27 21.39 16.79 -32.34
CA GLU A 27 22.57 17.13 -33.15
C GLU A 27 22.25 17.19 -34.64
N SER A 28 21.33 16.32 -35.09
CA SER A 28 20.78 16.33 -36.45
C SER A 28 19.76 17.45 -36.71
N GLY A 29 19.52 18.34 -35.74
CA GLY A 29 18.69 19.54 -35.87
C GLY A 29 17.25 19.39 -35.39
N ALA A 30 16.86 18.27 -34.77
CA ALA A 30 15.54 18.12 -34.16
C ALA A 30 15.43 18.93 -32.86
N SER A 31 14.23 19.40 -32.53
CA SER A 31 14.01 19.97 -31.20
C SER A 31 13.97 18.87 -30.15
N LEU A 32 14.54 19.14 -28.97
CA LEU A 32 14.56 18.20 -27.84
C LEU A 32 13.14 17.72 -27.49
N SER A 33 12.17 18.64 -27.53
CA SER A 33 10.74 18.35 -27.30
C SER A 33 10.22 17.26 -28.24
N LYS A 34 10.49 17.42 -29.54
CA LYS A 34 10.03 16.49 -30.58
C LYS A 34 10.75 15.15 -30.48
N ALA A 35 12.05 15.15 -30.19
CA ALA A 35 12.80 13.92 -29.97
C ALA A 35 12.27 13.13 -28.75
N CYS A 36 12.01 13.80 -27.63
CA CYS A 36 11.42 13.20 -26.42
C CYS A 36 10.01 12.64 -26.69
N GLU A 37 9.17 13.42 -27.40
CA GLU A 37 7.81 13.04 -27.77
C GLU A 37 7.79 11.74 -28.57
N ARG A 38 8.72 11.57 -29.53
CA ARG A 38 8.82 10.34 -30.34
C ARG A 38 9.16 9.09 -29.53
N LEU A 39 9.94 9.22 -28.46
CA LEU A 39 10.25 8.11 -27.55
C LEU A 39 9.21 7.92 -26.43
N GLY A 40 8.12 8.70 -26.44
CA GLY A 40 7.07 8.63 -25.44
C GLY A 40 7.51 9.11 -24.05
N ILE A 41 8.54 9.96 -23.98
CA ILE A 41 9.03 10.56 -22.73
C ILE A 41 8.85 12.07 -22.74
N THR A 42 8.88 12.67 -21.56
CA THR A 42 8.82 14.13 -21.41
C THR A 42 10.25 14.67 -21.30
N GLU A 43 10.46 15.93 -21.70
CA GLU A 43 11.75 16.63 -21.49
C GLU A 43 12.19 16.59 -20.02
N GLN A 44 11.24 16.70 -19.09
CA GLN A 44 11.51 16.57 -17.65
C GLN A 44 12.10 15.21 -17.29
N THR A 45 11.71 14.14 -17.97
CA THR A 45 12.24 12.79 -17.76
C THR A 45 13.66 12.67 -18.32
N TYR A 46 13.90 13.22 -19.51
CA TYR A 46 15.23 13.34 -20.09
C TYR A 46 16.20 14.09 -19.16
N TYR A 47 15.85 15.32 -18.74
CA TYR A 47 16.70 16.10 -17.84
C TYR A 47 16.90 15.42 -16.47
N ARG A 48 15.91 14.67 -15.98
CA ARG A 48 16.07 13.87 -14.76
C ARG A 48 17.12 12.77 -14.93
N TRP A 49 17.12 12.06 -16.05
CA TRP A 49 18.13 11.03 -16.31
C TRP A 49 19.52 11.62 -16.57
N VAL A 50 19.63 12.72 -17.32
CA VAL A 50 20.91 13.45 -17.49
C VAL A 50 21.45 13.94 -16.14
N LYS A 51 20.59 14.47 -15.27
CA LYS A 51 21.00 14.86 -13.91
C LYS A 51 21.46 13.65 -13.09
N LEU A 52 20.79 12.52 -13.26
CA LEU A 52 21.11 11.29 -12.54
C LEU A 52 22.51 10.79 -12.91
N ASP A 53 22.81 10.72 -14.21
CA ASP A 53 24.12 10.38 -14.76
C ASP A 53 25.23 11.29 -14.20
N LYS A 54 25.01 12.61 -14.24
CA LYS A 54 25.95 13.58 -13.66
C LYS A 54 26.19 13.42 -12.16
N THR A 55 25.24 12.86 -11.42
CA THR A 55 25.32 12.76 -9.95
C THR A 55 25.85 11.41 -9.49
N PHE A 56 25.54 10.34 -10.21
CA PHE A 56 25.78 8.96 -9.78
C PHE A 56 26.52 8.12 -10.82
N ASP A 57 26.97 8.72 -11.93
CA ASP A 57 27.63 8.04 -13.07
C ASP A 57 26.80 6.84 -13.59
N SER A 58 25.48 6.98 -13.54
CA SER A 58 24.55 5.89 -13.83
C SER A 58 23.13 6.39 -14.12
N TYR A 59 22.43 5.66 -15.00
CA TYR A 59 21.00 5.83 -15.28
C TYR A 59 20.08 4.95 -14.42
N GLU A 60 20.62 4.23 -13.44
CA GLU A 60 19.87 3.30 -12.60
C GLU A 60 18.74 3.97 -11.79
N ASP A 61 17.62 3.27 -11.60
CA ASP A 61 16.54 3.79 -10.77
C ASP A 61 16.96 3.83 -9.30
N ARG A 62 17.26 5.03 -8.80
CA ARG A 62 17.68 5.23 -7.41
C ARG A 62 16.58 4.99 -6.38
N ARG A 63 15.32 4.80 -6.78
CA ARG A 63 14.23 4.48 -5.85
C ARG A 63 14.44 3.14 -5.14
N THR A 64 15.15 2.19 -5.75
CA THR A 64 15.48 0.90 -5.13
C THR A 64 16.57 1.00 -4.08
N PHE A 65 17.42 2.03 -4.18
CA PHE A 65 18.50 2.31 -3.24
C PHE A 65 18.09 3.33 -2.17
N ALA A 66 16.82 3.74 -2.14
CA ALA A 66 16.31 4.59 -1.08
C ALA A 66 16.47 3.84 0.25
N ASP A 67 16.90 4.56 1.29
CA ASP A 67 16.98 3.98 2.62
C ASP A 67 15.57 3.61 3.08
N HIS A 68 15.33 2.30 3.14
CA HIS A 68 14.13 1.69 3.69
C HIS A 68 14.37 1.23 5.13
N SER A 69 15.28 1.91 5.85
CA SER A 69 15.52 1.70 7.26
C SER A 69 14.21 1.62 8.03
N ASN A 70 14.22 0.78 9.05
CA ASN A 70 13.03 0.51 9.83
C ASN A 70 12.55 1.82 10.47
N PRO A 71 11.28 2.21 10.26
CA PRO A 71 10.77 3.42 10.87
C PRO A 71 10.88 3.30 12.40
N VAL A 72 11.13 4.42 13.08
CA VAL A 72 11.31 4.44 14.54
C VAL A 72 10.14 3.78 15.28
N ASN A 73 8.92 3.98 14.78
CA ASN A 73 7.69 3.41 15.35
C ASN A 73 7.37 1.99 14.84
N LYS A 74 8.37 1.27 14.30
CA LYS A 74 8.18 -0.11 13.87
C LYS A 74 8.05 -0.98 15.11
N ILE A 75 6.91 -1.65 15.23
CA ILE A 75 6.71 -2.65 16.29
C ILE A 75 7.82 -3.70 16.25
N THR A 76 8.46 -3.87 17.40
CA THR A 76 9.53 -4.83 17.61
C THR A 76 8.98 -6.25 17.62
N PRO A 77 9.84 -7.28 17.40
CA PRO A 77 9.42 -8.66 17.55
C PRO A 77 8.90 -8.99 18.96
N ALA A 78 9.44 -8.35 19.99
CA ALA A 78 9.02 -8.55 21.38
C ALA A 78 7.61 -8.00 21.64
N GLU A 79 7.34 -6.74 21.29
CA GLU A 79 5.99 -6.14 21.40
C GLU A 79 4.97 -6.91 20.56
N ARG A 80 5.39 -7.44 19.40
CA ARG A 80 4.53 -8.30 18.57
C ARG A 80 4.14 -9.57 19.30
N GLN A 81 5.08 -10.22 19.97
CA GLN A 81 4.81 -11.43 20.74
C GLN A 81 3.89 -11.12 21.92
N GLU A 82 4.14 -10.02 22.62
CA GLU A 82 3.30 -9.56 23.73
C GLU A 82 1.83 -9.33 23.30
N ILE A 83 1.61 -8.76 22.12
CA ILE A 83 0.26 -8.63 21.52
C ILE A 83 -0.38 -10.02 21.32
N LEU A 84 0.37 -10.98 20.77
CA LEU A 84 -0.16 -12.32 20.51
C LEU A 84 -0.47 -13.08 21.80
N ASP A 85 0.40 -12.97 22.80
CA ASP A 85 0.23 -13.59 24.11
C ASP A 85 -0.99 -12.98 24.82
N THR A 86 -1.15 -11.66 24.73
CA THR A 86 -2.32 -10.97 25.29
C THR A 86 -3.61 -11.42 24.62
N VAL A 87 -3.66 -11.48 23.27
CA VAL A 87 -4.87 -11.87 22.54
C VAL A 87 -5.22 -13.35 22.71
N ASN A 88 -4.23 -14.20 23.01
CA ASN A 88 -4.43 -15.63 23.24
C ASN A 88 -4.59 -15.99 24.73
N SER A 89 -4.53 -15.01 25.63
CA SER A 89 -4.75 -15.26 27.06
C SER A 89 -6.18 -15.73 27.30
N GLU A 90 -6.39 -16.50 28.36
CA GLU A 90 -7.71 -17.02 28.72
C GLU A 90 -8.75 -15.88 28.85
N GLU A 91 -8.35 -14.77 29.46
CA GLU A 91 -9.17 -13.57 29.68
C GLU A 91 -9.63 -12.91 28.37
N PHE A 92 -8.77 -12.86 27.34
CA PHE A 92 -9.00 -12.08 26.12
C PHE A 92 -9.25 -12.92 24.86
N SER A 93 -9.14 -14.24 24.96
CA SER A 93 -9.27 -15.20 23.86
C SER A 93 -10.51 -14.99 22.98
N SER A 94 -11.64 -14.67 23.62
CA SER A 94 -12.95 -14.46 22.99
C SER A 94 -13.27 -12.99 22.69
N MET A 95 -12.37 -12.06 22.99
CA MET A 95 -12.59 -10.63 22.82
C MET A 95 -11.92 -10.10 21.55
N SER A 96 -12.51 -9.06 20.97
CA SER A 96 -11.91 -8.32 19.86
C SER A 96 -10.91 -7.27 20.36
N PRO A 97 -9.93 -6.83 19.54
CA PRO A 97 -9.01 -5.76 19.93
C PRO A 97 -9.68 -4.48 20.43
N CYS A 98 -10.86 -4.15 19.89
CA CYS A 98 -11.68 -3.01 20.32
C CYS A 98 -12.16 -3.15 21.79
N GLN A 99 -12.35 -4.38 22.27
CA GLN A 99 -12.74 -4.68 23.65
C GLN A 99 -11.53 -4.86 24.57
N ILE A 100 -10.45 -5.49 24.09
CA ILE A 100 -9.24 -5.75 24.87
C ILE A 100 -8.57 -4.44 25.29
N LEU A 101 -8.47 -3.47 24.39
CA LEU A 101 -7.72 -2.24 24.64
C LEU A 101 -8.26 -1.36 25.77
N PRO A 102 -9.58 -1.09 25.89
CA PRO A 102 -10.14 -0.42 27.06
C PRO A 102 -9.78 -1.13 28.37
N ILE A 103 -9.86 -2.47 28.41
CA ILE A 103 -9.53 -3.25 29.61
C ILE A 103 -8.04 -3.12 29.96
N LEU A 104 -7.15 -3.15 28.97
CA LEU A 104 -5.73 -2.91 29.19
C LEU A 104 -5.45 -1.49 29.69
N ALA A 105 -6.17 -0.49 29.15
CA ALA A 105 -6.05 0.89 29.58
C ALA A 105 -6.52 1.08 31.02
N ASP A 106 -7.62 0.44 31.42
CA ASP A 106 -8.11 0.42 32.81
C ASP A 106 -7.08 -0.22 33.76
N LYS A 107 -6.33 -1.23 33.28
CA LYS A 107 -5.19 -1.83 33.98
C LYS A 107 -3.90 -0.99 33.89
N GLY A 108 -3.92 0.17 33.24
CA GLY A 108 -2.76 1.05 33.06
C GLY A 108 -1.68 0.49 32.13
N THR A 109 -1.98 -0.52 31.33
CA THR A 109 -1.03 -1.20 30.45
C THR A 109 -1.24 -0.77 28.99
N TYR A 110 -0.20 -0.27 28.33
CA TYR A 110 -0.24 0.11 26.92
C TYR A 110 0.83 -0.65 26.12
N ILE A 111 0.39 -1.52 25.21
CA ILE A 111 1.27 -2.30 24.33
C ILE A 111 1.38 -1.62 22.96
N ALA A 112 0.23 -1.34 22.32
CA ALA A 112 0.17 -0.69 21.02
C ALA A 112 -1.25 -0.14 20.72
N SER A 113 -1.38 0.62 19.62
CA SER A 113 -2.69 1.10 19.15
C SER A 113 -3.58 -0.01 18.59
N GLU A 114 -4.91 0.19 18.60
CA GLU A 114 -5.91 -0.74 18.04
C GLU A 114 -5.61 -1.17 16.61
N ARG A 115 -5.27 -0.19 15.76
CA ARG A 115 -4.88 -0.47 14.38
C ARG A 115 -3.66 -1.38 14.30
N THR A 116 -2.74 -1.31 15.26
CA THR A 116 -1.56 -2.16 15.32
C THR A 116 -1.91 -3.58 15.73
N PHE A 117 -2.81 -3.77 16.70
CA PHE A 117 -3.37 -5.09 17.04
C PHE A 117 -3.96 -5.77 15.81
N TYR A 118 -4.86 -5.10 15.08
CA TYR A 118 -5.43 -5.65 13.85
C TYR A 118 -4.37 -5.95 12.79
N ARG A 119 -3.37 -5.07 12.60
CA ARG A 119 -2.28 -5.34 11.64
C ARG A 119 -1.46 -6.58 12.01
N VAL A 120 -1.20 -6.81 13.30
CA VAL A 120 -0.47 -7.98 13.78
C VAL A 120 -1.31 -9.25 13.59
N LEU A 121 -2.57 -9.23 14.01
CA LEU A 121 -3.50 -10.35 13.86
C LEU A 121 -3.74 -10.73 12.39
N ASN A 122 -3.82 -9.75 11.49
CA ASN A 122 -3.99 -10.01 10.06
C ASN A 122 -2.76 -10.68 9.45
N ARG A 123 -1.56 -10.29 9.89
CA ARG A 123 -0.31 -10.93 9.45
C ARG A 123 -0.21 -12.38 9.92
N GLU A 124 -0.69 -12.66 11.12
CA GLU A 124 -0.73 -14.01 11.70
C GLU A 124 -1.98 -14.82 11.31
N LYS A 125 -2.86 -14.26 10.46
CA LYS A 125 -4.13 -14.91 10.04
C LYS A 125 -5.02 -15.31 11.22
N MET A 126 -5.01 -14.50 12.28
CA MET A 126 -5.75 -14.72 13.53
C MET A 126 -6.98 -13.81 13.65
N GLN A 127 -7.35 -13.09 12.58
CA GLN A 127 -8.57 -12.27 12.50
C GLN A 127 -9.81 -13.13 12.20
N ASN A 128 -10.02 -14.17 13.00
CA ASN A 128 -11.17 -15.06 12.88
C ASN A 128 -12.31 -14.59 13.79
N HIS A 129 -13.49 -15.18 13.60
CA HIS A 129 -14.62 -14.96 14.49
C HIS A 129 -14.24 -15.35 15.93
N ARG A 130 -14.31 -14.39 16.85
CA ARG A 130 -13.98 -14.54 18.28
C ARG A 130 -15.25 -14.27 19.07
N GLY A 131 -15.98 -15.34 19.39
CA GLY A 131 -17.26 -15.26 20.09
C GLY A 131 -18.13 -16.50 19.85
N ILE A 132 -19.11 -16.70 20.73
CA ILE A 132 -20.07 -17.81 20.68
C ILE A 132 -21.21 -17.53 19.67
N SER A 133 -21.32 -16.28 19.20
CA SER A 133 -22.31 -15.90 18.19
C SER A 133 -22.18 -16.78 16.95
N GLN A 134 -23.31 -17.13 16.34
CA GLN A 134 -23.28 -17.80 15.05
C GLN A 134 -22.63 -16.87 14.01
N GLU A 135 -21.93 -17.49 13.06
CA GLU A 135 -21.41 -16.79 11.90
C GLU A 135 -22.55 -16.07 11.16
N SER A 136 -22.26 -14.85 10.72
CA SER A 136 -23.20 -14.08 9.93
C SER A 136 -23.53 -14.82 8.63
N TYR A 137 -24.75 -15.33 8.52
CA TYR A 137 -25.23 -15.96 7.31
C TYR A 137 -25.99 -14.95 6.45
N LYS A 138 -25.84 -15.08 5.13
CA LYS A 138 -26.55 -14.21 4.18
C LYS A 138 -28.01 -14.63 4.14
N HIS A 139 -28.87 -13.87 4.82
CA HIS A 139 -30.31 -13.97 4.63
C HIS A 139 -30.71 -13.51 3.22
N ALA A 140 -31.56 -14.28 2.54
CA ALA A 140 -32.27 -13.77 1.38
C ALA A 140 -33.13 -12.58 1.82
N LYS A 141 -33.19 -11.54 0.97
CA LYS A 141 -34.14 -10.44 1.19
C LYS A 141 -35.56 -11.03 1.20
N PRO A 142 -36.46 -10.57 2.09
CA PRO A 142 -37.84 -11.03 2.07
C PRO A 142 -38.45 -10.80 0.68
N THR A 143 -39.27 -11.74 0.22
CA THR A 143 -39.98 -11.62 -1.05
C THR A 143 -40.96 -10.44 -0.98
N PRO A 144 -40.82 -9.41 -1.83
CA PRO A 144 -41.78 -8.32 -1.86
C PRO A 144 -43.05 -8.80 -2.56
N TYR A 145 -44.17 -8.78 -1.85
CA TYR A 145 -45.50 -8.92 -2.45
C TYR A 145 -46.05 -7.52 -2.75
N CYS A 146 -46.48 -7.29 -3.98
CA CYS A 146 -47.12 -6.05 -4.40
C CYS A 146 -48.58 -6.34 -4.73
N ALA A 147 -49.51 -5.72 -4.01
CA ALA A 147 -50.93 -5.79 -4.28
C ALA A 147 -51.28 -4.85 -5.43
N THR A 148 -51.82 -5.38 -6.53
CA THR A 148 -52.27 -4.57 -7.67
C THR A 148 -53.76 -4.25 -7.63
N ALA A 149 -54.51 -4.92 -6.74
CA ALA A 149 -55.95 -4.77 -6.58
C ALA A 149 -56.39 -4.96 -5.11
N PRO A 150 -57.60 -4.52 -4.73
CA PRO A 150 -58.17 -4.78 -3.41
C PRO A 150 -58.25 -6.29 -3.14
N ASN A 151 -57.97 -6.72 -1.90
CA ASN A 151 -57.94 -8.12 -1.46
C ASN A 151 -56.83 -8.99 -2.09
N GLN A 152 -55.68 -8.39 -2.42
CA GLN A 152 -54.45 -9.13 -2.72
C GLN A 152 -53.41 -8.86 -1.63
N VAL A 153 -53.10 -9.87 -0.82
CA VAL A 153 -51.85 -10.22 -0.07
C VAL A 153 -52.23 -11.37 0.86
#